data_AF-R0KNP4-F1
#
_entry.id   AF-R0KNP4-F1
#
_cell.length_a   1.000
_cell.length_b   1.000
_cell.length_c   1.000
_cell.angle_alpha   90.00
_cell.angle_beta   90.00
_cell.angle_gamma   90.00
#
_symmetry.space_group_name_H-M   'P 1'
#
loop_
_entity.id
_entity.type
_entity.pdbx_description
1 polymer ?
#
loop_
_entity_poly.entity_id
_entity_poly.type
_entity_poly.pdbx_seq_one_letter_code
_entity_poly.pdbx_strand_id
1 'polypeptide(L)' 'MTPFLIRDLLQESLNMKITIETLDFKIFKGRVTEIDDFLNIILEEEGRDLFIRGSRIRLIRIPDILKYSPVIN' A
#
# COMPACT_ATOMS: atom_id res chain seq x y z
N MET A 1 5.45 -9.61 17.45
CA MET A 1 3.99 -9.67 17.59
C MET A 1 3.47 -8.28 17.25
N THR A 2 3.35 -7.96 15.96
CA THR A 2 3.01 -6.62 15.39
C THR A 2 2.91 -6.53 13.84
N PRO A 3 3.28 -7.51 12.98
CA PRO A 3 3.19 -7.31 11.52
C PRO A 3 1.76 -7.48 10.94
N PHE A 4 0.85 -8.11 11.69
CA PHE A 4 -0.51 -8.37 11.19
C PHE A 4 -1.35 -7.10 11.04
N LEU A 5 -1.29 -6.18 12.02
CA LEU A 5 -2.10 -4.95 12.02
C LEU A 5 -1.86 -4.08 10.77
N ILE A 6 -0.59 -3.86 10.43
CA ILE A 6 -0.21 -3.01 9.28
C ILE A 6 -0.60 -3.70 7.98
N ARG A 7 -0.38 -5.01 7.88
CA ARG A 7 -0.75 -5.78 6.69
C ARG A 7 -2.27 -5.73 6.50
N ASP A 8 -3.04 -5.98 7.55
CA ASP A 8 -4.50 -6.03 7.47
C ASP A 8 -5.08 -4.64 7.13
N LEU A 9 -4.52 -3.57 7.68
CA LEU A 9 -4.88 -2.20 7.29
C LEU A 9 -4.53 -1.90 5.81
N LEU A 10 -3.38 -2.37 5.33
CA LEU A 10 -3.01 -2.23 3.93
C LEU A 10 -3.91 -3.05 3.02
N GLN A 11 -4.32 -4.25 3.43
CA GLN A 11 -5.28 -5.08 2.68
C GLN A 11 -6.63 -4.36 2.52
N GLU A 12 -7.08 -3.58 3.52
CA GLU A 12 -8.27 -2.74 3.36
C GLU A 12 -8.14 -1.64 2.30
N SER A 13 -6.91 -1.29 1.90
CA SER A 13 -6.64 -0.34 0.81
C SER A 13 -6.76 -0.95 -0.60
N LEU A 14 -7.07 -2.24 -0.72
CA LEU A 14 -7.32 -2.88 -2.02
C LEU A 14 -8.38 -2.12 -2.81
N ASN A 15 -8.15 -1.96 -4.11
CA ASN A 15 -8.94 -1.16 -5.04
C ASN A 15 -9.01 0.35 -4.73
N MET A 16 -8.27 0.86 -3.74
CA MET A 16 -8.16 2.28 -3.45
C MET A 16 -6.91 2.90 -4.07
N LYS A 17 -6.94 4.22 -4.28
CA LYS A 17 -5.75 4.96 -4.72
C LYS A 17 -4.85 5.27 -3.54
N ILE A 18 -3.58 4.87 -3.62
CA ILE A 18 -2.56 5.17 -2.61
C ILE A 18 -1.38 5.90 -3.25
N THR A 19 -0.53 6.46 -2.39
CA THR A 19 0.77 7.00 -2.81
C THR A 19 1.87 6.25 -2.07
N ILE A 20 2.84 5.73 -2.83
CA ILE A 20 4.00 5.02 -2.29
C ILE A 20 5.24 5.87 -2.53
N GLU A 21 6.03 6.04 -1.48
CA GLU A 21 7.38 6.58 -1.59
C GLU A 21 8.40 5.47 -1.30
N THR A 22 9.40 5.37 -2.17
CA THR A 22 10.48 4.38 -2.09
C THR A 22 11.73 4.93 -1.41
N LEU A 23 12.66 4.05 -1.03
CA LEU A 23 13.92 4.41 -0.37
C LEU A 23 14.84 5.29 -1.25
N ASP A 24 14.69 5.23 -2.57
CA ASP A 24 15.35 6.11 -3.55
C ASP A 24 14.53 7.38 -3.86
N PHE A 25 13.57 7.73 -3.00
CA PHE A 25 12.74 8.93 -3.06
C PHE A 25 11.86 9.03 -4.32
N LYS A 26 11.63 7.93 -5.04
CA LYS A 26 10.63 7.90 -6.12
C LYS A 26 9.24 7.77 -5.53
N ILE A 27 8.30 8.48 -6.13
CA ILE A 27 6.90 8.53 -5.73
C ILE A 27 6.07 7.86 -6.82
N PHE A 28 5.25 6.90 -6.43
CA PHE A 28 4.29 6.21 -7.29
C PHE A 28 2.88 6.45 -6.77
N LYS A 29 1.92 6.67 -7.66
CA LYS A 29 0.51 6.88 -7.30
C LYS A 29 -0.34 6.00 -8.18
N GLY A 30 -1.15 5.14 -7.57
CA GLY A 30 -1.95 4.20 -8.34
C GLY A 30 -3.02 3.53 -7.49
N ARG A 31 -3.87 2.77 -8.16
CA ARG A 31 -4.87 1.91 -7.50
C ARG A 31 -4.19 0.63 -7.05
N VAL A 32 -4.34 0.26 -5.78
CA VAL A 32 -3.81 -1.02 -5.28
C VAL A 32 -4.62 -2.16 -5.89
N THR A 33 -3.95 -3.10 -6.55
CA THR A 33 -4.58 -4.29 -7.10
C THR A 33 -4.24 -5.54 -6.30
N GLU A 34 -3.03 -5.61 -5.74
CA GLU A 34 -2.56 -6.76 -4.97
C GLU A 34 -1.56 -6.34 -3.89
N ILE A 35 -1.60 -7.03 -2.74
CA ILE A 35 -0.63 -6.91 -1.65
C ILE A 35 -0.32 -8.33 -1.15
N ASP A 36 0.96 -8.68 -1.05
CA ASP A 36 1.40 -9.98 -0.53
C ASP A 36 1.85 -9.93 0.95
N ASP A 37 2.23 -11.10 1.50
CA ASP A 37 2.68 -11.23 2.88
C ASP A 37 4.02 -10.51 3.18
N PHE A 38 4.80 -10.19 2.15
CA PHE A 38 6.05 -9.43 2.27
C PHE A 38 5.84 -7.92 2.03
N LEU A 39 4.59 -7.48 1.96
CA LEU A 39 4.19 -6.11 1.65
C LEU A 39 4.69 -5.65 0.28
N ASN A 40 4.92 -6.57 -0.66
CA ASN A 40 5.03 -6.22 -2.06
C ASN A 40 3.65 -5.77 -2.55
N ILE A 41 3.62 -4.74 -3.39
CA ILE A 41 2.39 -4.09 -3.83
C ILE A 41 2.38 -4.00 -5.35
N ILE A 42 1.25 -4.36 -5.96
CA ILE A 42 0.96 -4.04 -7.35
C ILE A 42 0.05 -2.81 -7.38
N LEU A 43 0.49 -1.77 -8.09
CA LEU A 43 -0.28 -0.57 -8.37
C LEU A 43 -0.68 -0.54 -9.84
N GLU A 44 -1.96 -0.29 -10.12
CA GLU A 44 -2.41 0.08 -11.45
C GLU A 44 -2.34 1.61 -11.61
N GLU A 45 -1.56 2.06 -12.58
CA GLU A 45 -1.46 3.45 -13.01
C GLU A 45 -1.70 3.54 -14.52
N GLU A 46 -2.73 4.28 -14.93
CA GLU A 46 -3.07 4.48 -16.35
C GLU A 46 -3.21 3.17 -17.16
N GLY A 47 -3.74 2.11 -16.54
CA GLY A 47 -3.94 0.80 -17.16
C GLY A 47 -2.67 -0.04 -17.27
N ARG A 48 -1.60 0.32 -16.55
CA ARG A 48 -0.37 -0.45 -16.42
C ARG A 48 -0.15 -0.89 -14.98
N ASP A 49 0.29 -2.12 -14.82
CA ASP A 49 0.65 -2.67 -13.52
C ASP A 49 2.11 -2.36 -13.18
N LEU A 50 2.32 -1.78 -12.01
CA LEU A 50 3.61 -1.45 -11.43
C LEU A 50 3.83 -2.31 -10.19
N PHE A 51 4.84 -3.18 -10.27
CA PHE A 51 5.27 -3.97 -9.11
C PHE A 51 6.26 -3.18 -8.26
N ILE A 52 5.96 -3.05 -6.97
CA ILE A 52 6.83 -2.40 -5.99
C ILE A 52 7.18 -3.39 -4.88
N ARG A 53 8.48 -3.65 -4.72
CA ARG A 53 8.99 -4.55 -3.67
C ARG A 53 8.84 -3.89 -2.29
N GLY A 54 8.22 -4.59 -1.34
CA GLY A 54 7.94 -4.09 0.01
C GLY A 54 9.18 -3.60 0.75
N SER A 55 10.31 -4.30 0.60
CA SER A 55 11.59 -3.91 1.20
C SER A 55 12.20 -2.61 0.64
N ARG A 56 11.65 -2.06 -0.45
CA ARG A 56 12.07 -0.78 -1.04
C ARG A 56 11.12 0.37 -0.68
N ILE A 57 10.02 0.08 0.02
CA ILE A 57 9.04 1.08 0.43
C ILE A 57 9.57 1.81 1.66
N ARG A 58 9.53 3.14 1.61
CA ARG A 58 9.88 4.05 2.71
C ARG A 58 8.64 4.50 3.47
N LEU A 59 7.59 4.85 2.73
CA LEU A 59 6.33 5.39 3.26
C LEU A 59 5.18 4.99 2.34
N ILE A 60 4.03 4.68 2.94
CA ILE A 60 2.75 4.54 2.24
C ILE A 60 1.79 5.59 2.78
N ARG A 61 1.20 6.38 1.88
CA ARG A 61 0.08 7.26 2.22
C ARG A 61 -1.21 6.58 1.77
N ILE A 62 -1.99 6.16 2.76
CA ILE A 62 -3.29 5.54 2.56
C ILE A 62 -4.43 6.58 2.56
N PRO A 63 -5.59 6.28 1.98
CA PRO A 63 -6.76 7.15 2.00
C PRO A 63 -7.24 7.45 3.43
N ASP A 64 -7.72 8.68 3.65
CA ASP A 64 -8.17 9.12 4.98
C ASP A 64 -9.33 8.30 5.55
N ILE A 65 -10.15 7.67 4.70
CA ILE A 65 -11.26 6.79 5.12
C ILE A 65 -10.76 5.62 6.00
N LEU A 66 -9.52 5.15 5.78
CA LEU A 66 -8.95 4.03 6.54
C LEU A 66 -8.54 4.43 7.97
N LYS A 67 -8.58 5.71 8.34
CA LYS A 67 -8.43 6.14 9.75
C LYS A 67 -9.56 5.63 10.64
N TYR A 68 -10.70 5.30 10.05
CA TYR A 68 -11.87 4.73 10.74
C TYR A 68 -11.92 3.20 10.66
N SER A 69 -10.84 2.58 10.16
CA SER A 69 -10.74 1.13 10.05
C SER A 69 -10.93 0.48 11.43
N PRO A 70 -11.72 -0.60 11.52
CA PRO A 70 -11.82 -1.38 12.75
C PRO A 70 -10.49 -2.05 13.12
N VAL A 71 -9.53 -2.15 12.19
CA VAL A 71 -8.18 -2.69 12.45
C VAL A 71 -7.38 -1.75 13.36
N ILE A 72 -7.68 -0.45 13.38
CA ILE A 72 -6.95 0.53 14.19
C ILE A 72 -7.59 0.74 15.59
N ASN A 73 -8.86 0.34 15.77
CA ASN A 73 -9.64 0.59 17.00
C ASN A 73 -9.55 -0.53 18.04
#